data_AF-A0A8S9Z3Q5-F1
#
_entry.id   AF-A0A8S9Z3Q5-F1
#
_cell.length_a   1.000
_cell.length_b   1.000
_cell.length_c   1.000
_cell.angle_alpha   90.00
_cell.angle_beta   90.00
_cell.angle_gamma   90.00
#
_symmetry.space_group_name_H-M   'P 1'
#
loop_
_entity.id
_entity.type
_entity.pdbx_description
1 polymer ?
#
loop_
_entity_poly.entity_id
_entity_poly.type
_entity_poly.pdbx_seq_one_letter_code
_entity_poly.pdbx_strand_id
1 'polypeptide(L)'
;MAITATFKNDGASKRKYVTFCINGFPTRLQLDTASNLVLISRDTWRKLGRPPLLPTHHTARNASGGTLRLAGEVTVEVTFGDSQIKTCCFVTDHPGLDLLALIGWTT
;
A
#
# COMPACT_ATOMS: atom_id res chain seq x y z
N MET A 1 -10.03 -1.23 -16.21
CA MET A 1 -9.21 -2.47 -16.31
C MET A 1 -8.85 -2.89 -14.90
N ALA A 2 -9.14 -4.13 -14.50
CA ALA A 2 -8.86 -4.63 -13.15
C ALA A 2 -7.63 -5.54 -13.19
N ILE A 3 -6.67 -5.30 -12.28
CA ILE A 3 -5.46 -6.14 -12.15
C ILE A 3 -5.81 -7.27 -11.17
N THR A 4 -6.09 -8.47 -11.67
CA THR A 4 -6.43 -9.63 -10.83
C THR A 4 -5.17 -10.40 -10.46
N ALA A 5 -4.73 -10.30 -9.20
CA ALA A 5 -3.64 -11.11 -8.67
C ALA A 5 -4.20 -12.34 -7.93
N THR A 6 -4.06 -13.53 -8.52
CA THR A 6 -4.51 -14.80 -7.91
C THR A 6 -3.39 -15.40 -7.06
N PHE A 7 -3.61 -15.55 -5.76
CA PHE A 7 -2.67 -16.22 -4.86
C PHE A 7 -3.30 -17.47 -4.24
N LYS A 8 -2.57 -18.59 -4.23
CA LYS A 8 -3.04 -19.83 -3.59
C LYS A 8 -3.06 -19.66 -2.07
N ASN A 9 -4.14 -20.09 -1.42
CA ASN A 9 -4.27 -20.06 0.04
C ASN A 9 -3.93 -21.43 0.60
N ASP A 10 -2.65 -21.66 0.87
CA ASP A 10 -2.21 -22.80 1.67
C ASP A 10 -2.51 -22.48 3.14
N GLY A 11 -3.24 -23.35 3.85
CA GLY A 11 -3.84 -23.11 5.17
C GLY A 11 -2.89 -22.76 6.34
N ALA A 12 -1.61 -22.53 6.09
CA ALA A 12 -0.70 -21.88 7.02
C ALA A 12 -0.71 -20.37 6.75
N SER A 13 -1.01 -19.55 7.76
CA SER A 13 -0.97 -18.08 7.70
C SER A 13 0.46 -17.58 7.40
N LYS A 14 0.88 -17.70 6.15
CA LYS A 14 2.12 -17.14 5.62
C LYS A 14 1.76 -15.79 5.02
N ARG A 15 2.39 -14.73 5.54
CA ARG A 15 2.29 -13.38 4.98
C ARG A 15 2.62 -13.44 3.49
N LYS A 16 1.67 -13.02 2.65
CA LYS A 16 1.84 -12.93 1.20
C LYS A 16 2.36 -11.54 0.88
N TYR A 17 3.25 -11.45 -0.10
CA TYR A 17 3.85 -10.20 -0.52
C TYR A 17 3.77 -10.10 -2.03
N VAL A 18 3.58 -8.88 -2.53
CA VAL A 18 3.61 -8.57 -3.95
C VAL A 18 4.59 -7.41 -4.15
N THR A 19 5.39 -7.49 -5.22
CA THR A 19 6.30 -6.42 -5.60
C THR A 19 5.67 -5.60 -6.71
N PHE A 20 5.58 -4.29 -6.48
CA PHE A 20 5.14 -3.30 -7.45
C PHE A 20 6.26 -2.34 -7.78
N CYS A 21 6.20 -1.69 -8.94
CA CYS A 21 7.05 -0.54 -9.21
C CYS A 21 6.26 0.73 -8.87
N ILE A 22 6.63 1.41 -7.78
CA ILE A 22 6.00 2.66 -7.34
C ILE A 22 6.93 3.80 -7.73
N ASN A 23 6.46 4.74 -8.56
CA ASN A 23 7.26 5.81 -9.16
C ASN A 23 8.58 5.29 -9.78
N GLY A 24 8.55 4.10 -10.38
CA GLY A 24 9.72 3.43 -10.97
C GLY A 24 10.60 2.66 -9.98
N PHE A 25 10.31 2.67 -8.68
CA PHE A 25 11.08 1.95 -7.67
C PHE A 25 10.39 0.64 -7.25
N PRO A 26 11.08 -0.51 -7.32
CA PRO A 26 10.53 -1.78 -6.88
C PRO A 26 10.29 -1.75 -5.36
N THR A 27 9.03 -1.91 -4.98
CA THR A 27 8.54 -1.82 -3.61
C THR A 27 7.74 -3.08 -3.29
N ARG A 28 8.14 -3.79 -2.23
CA ARG A 28 7.50 -5.02 -1.79
C ARG A 28 6.48 -4.70 -0.69
N LEU A 29 5.20 -4.93 -1.00
CA LEU A 29 4.09 -4.68 -0.07
C LEU A 29 3.54 -6.01 0.44
N GLN A 30 3.13 -6.05 1.71
CA GLN A 30 2.38 -7.18 2.25
C GLN A 30 0.94 -7.10 1.75
N LEU A 31 0.43 -8.21 1.24
CA LEU A 31 -0.94 -8.31 0.77
C LEU A 31 -1.90 -8.37 1.96
N ASP A 32 -2.85 -7.44 1.98
CA ASP A 32 -3.90 -7.35 2.98
C ASP A 32 -5.27 -7.27 2.29
N THR A 33 -6.00 -8.39 2.29
CA THR A 33 -7.33 -8.49 1.68
C THR A 33 -8.40 -7.73 2.47
N ALA A 34 -8.12 -7.33 3.72
CA ALA A 34 -9.10 -6.73 4.61
C ALA A 34 -9.03 -5.19 4.65
N SER A 35 -8.16 -4.57 3.84
CA SER A 35 -8.04 -3.12 3.75
C SER A 35 -8.47 -2.61 2.38
N ASN A 36 -8.86 -1.34 2.32
CA ASN A 36 -9.28 -0.63 1.10
C ASN A 36 -8.24 0.40 0.62
N LEU A 37 -7.08 0.51 1.29
CA LEU A 37 -6.08 1.56 1.06
C LEU A 37 -4.67 0.97 0.92
N VAL A 38 -3.83 1.61 0.09
CA VAL A 38 -2.40 1.31 0.04
C VAL A 38 -1.71 2.12 1.13
N LEU A 39 -0.99 1.44 2.02
CA LEU A 39 -0.30 2.05 3.16
C LEU A 39 1.20 1.77 3.02
N ILE A 40 2.02 2.81 3.04
CA ILE A 40 3.47 2.68 3.00
C ILE A 40 4.11 3.27 4.25
N SER A 41 5.21 2.68 4.68
CA SER A 41 6.01 3.21 5.78
C SER A 41 6.72 4.49 5.36
N ARG A 42 7.07 5.35 6.33
CA ARG A 42 7.88 6.55 6.08
C ARG A 42 9.23 6.21 5.43
N ASP A 43 9.79 5.05 5.70
CA ASP A 43 11.03 4.59 5.07
C ASP A 43 10.85 4.27 3.59
N THR A 44 9.76 3.60 3.22
CA THR A 44 9.39 3.39 1.81
C THR A 44 9.15 4.73 1.12
N TRP A 45 8.36 5.63 1.70
CA TRP A 45 8.14 6.98 1.17
C TRP A 45 9.46 7.75 0.92
N ARG A 46 10.44 7.62 1.83
CA ARG A 46 11.78 8.19 1.64
C ARG A 46 12.52 7.57 0.46
N LYS A 47 12.42 6.26 0.25
CA LYS A 47 13.01 5.54 -0.90
C LYS A 47 12.37 5.95 -2.23
N LEU A 48 11.10 6.32 -2.23
CA LEU A 48 10.38 6.84 -3.38
C LEU A 48 10.78 8.28 -3.78
N GLY A 49 11.79 8.87 -3.12
CA GLY A 49 12.26 10.22 -3.42
C GLY A 49 11.54 11.33 -2.64
N ARG A 50 10.79 10.98 -1.58
CA ARG A 50 10.03 11.93 -0.74
C ARG A 50 9.04 12.79 -1.55
N PRO A 51 8.14 12.16 -2.33
CA PRO A 51 7.11 12.89 -3.06
C PRO A 51 6.27 13.74 -2.08
N PRO A 52 5.70 14.88 -2.54
CA PRO A 52 4.96 15.79 -1.68
C PRO A 52 3.88 15.08 -0.88
N LEU A 53 3.92 15.26 0.45
CA LEU A 53 2.97 14.66 1.36
C LEU A 53 1.86 15.68 1.63
N LEU A 54 0.62 15.31 1.31
CA LEU A 54 -0.55 16.13 1.57
C LEU A 54 -1.12 15.80 2.96
N PRO A 55 -1.63 16.80 3.70
CA PRO A 55 -2.34 16.55 4.94
C PRO A 55 -3.58 15.71 4.66
N THR A 56 -3.89 14.78 5.56
CA THR A 56 -5.05 13.90 5.44
C THR A 56 -5.91 13.96 6.71
N HIS A 57 -7.23 13.91 6.54
CA HIS A 57 -8.18 13.80 7.64
C HIS A 57 -8.56 12.34 7.95
N HIS A 58 -8.02 11.39 7.17
CA HIS A 58 -8.31 9.97 7.34
C HIS A 58 -7.64 9.42 8.60
N THR A 59 -8.33 8.48 9.25
CA THR A 59 -7.81 7.73 10.40
C THR A 59 -7.75 6.25 10.04
N ALA A 60 -6.57 5.65 10.08
CA ALA A 60 -6.43 4.21 9.92
C ALA A 60 -6.62 3.49 11.25
N ARG A 61 -7.22 2.29 11.22
CA ARG A 61 -7.34 1.40 12.39
C ARG A 61 -6.67 0.07 12.09
N ASN A 62 -5.96 -0.47 13.09
CA ASN A 62 -5.43 -1.82 13.00
C ASN A 62 -6.51 -2.87 13.33
N ALA A 63 -6.21 -4.14 13.11
CA ALA A 63 -7.14 -5.25 13.34
C ALA A 63 -7.62 -5.38 14.80
N SER A 64 -6.87 -4.82 15.76
CA SER A 64 -7.23 -4.79 17.18
C SER A 64 -8.06 -3.55 17.56
N GLY A 65 -8.45 -2.72 16.58
CA GLY A 65 -9.22 -1.49 16.79
C GLY A 65 -8.40 -0.27 17.24
N GLY A 66 -7.07 -0.42 17.36
CA GLY A 66 -6.17 0.68 17.69
C GLY A 66 -5.98 1.65 16.52
N THR A 67 -5.85 2.93 16.84
CA THR A 67 -5.61 3.97 15.83
C THR A 67 -4.17 3.95 15.35
N LEU A 68 -3.99 3.85 14.02
CA LEU A 68 -2.71 4.01 13.35
C LEU A 68 -2.56 5.46 12.90
N ARG A 69 -1.47 6.10 13.30
CA ARG A 69 -1.15 7.47 12.89
C ARG A 69 -0.69 7.49 11.43
N LEU A 70 -1.37 8.30 10.64
CA LEU A 70 -0.99 8.64 9.27
C LEU A 70 -0.25 9.97 9.27
N ALA A 71 0.88 10.02 8.58
CA ALA A 71 1.64 11.24 8.36
C ALA A 71 1.00 12.12 7.28
N GLY A 72 0.25 11.50 6.37
CA GLY A 72 -0.40 12.17 5.25
C GLY A 72 -0.72 11.19 4.12
N GLU A 73 -1.11 11.76 3.00
CA GLU A 73 -1.42 11.03 1.77
C GLU A 73 -0.56 11.53 0.61
N VAL A 74 -0.30 10.65 -0.35
CA VAL A 74 0.52 10.94 -1.52
C VAL A 74 0.00 10.22 -2.74
N THR A 75 -0.09 10.94 -3.85
CA THR A 75 -0.42 10.35 -5.14
C THR A 75 0.85 9.75 -5.75
N VAL A 76 0.80 8.46 -6.06
CA VAL A 76 1.89 7.73 -6.68
C VAL A 76 1.42 7.01 -7.93
N GLU A 77 2.35 6.76 -8.84
CA GLU A 77 2.11 5.92 -10.00
C GLU A 77 2.65 4.52 -9.71
N VAL A 78 1.77 3.52 -9.81
CA VAL A 78 2.08 2.13 -9.53
C VAL A 78 2.00 1.35 -10.84
N THR A 79 3.06 0.61 -11.15
CA THR A 79 3.12 -0.31 -12.28
C THR A 79 3.22 -1.77 -11.82
N PHE A 80 2.49 -2.63 -12.52
CA PHE A 80 2.51 -4.09 -12.34
C PHE A 80 2.32 -4.78 -13.69
N GLY A 81 3.35 -5.51 -14.15
CA GLY A 81 3.37 -6.00 -15.52
C GLY A 81 3.25 -4.83 -16.50
N ASP A 82 2.35 -4.95 -17.47
CA ASP A 82 2.08 -3.91 -18.47
C ASP A 82 1.03 -2.86 -18.01
N SER A 83 0.52 -2.99 -16.78
CA SER A 83 -0.48 -2.09 -16.23
C SER A 83 0.16 -0.95 -15.43
N GLN A 84 -0.37 0.26 -15.60
CA GLN A 84 0.01 1.46 -14.85
C GLN A 84 -1.23 2.12 -14.29
N ILE A 85 -1.21 2.47 -13.00
CA ILE A 85 -2.31 3.16 -12.32
C ILE A 85 -1.77 4.26 -11.42
N LYS A 86 -2.40 5.45 -11.46
CA LYS A 86 -2.19 6.48 -10.44
C LYS A 86 -3.14 6.23 -9.29
N THR A 87 -2.61 6.14 -8.08
CA THR A 87 -3.39 5.85 -6.87
C THR A 87 -2.95 6.72 -5.71
N CYS A 88 -3.84 6.90 -4.74
CA CYS A 88 -3.53 7.57 -3.49
C CYS A 88 -3.02 6.54 -2.48
N CYS A 89 -1.86 6.81 -1.89
CA CYS A 89 -1.26 6.01 -0.82
C CYS A 89 -1.19 6.84 0.46
N PHE A 90 -1.35 6.18 1.60
CA PHE A 90 -1.17 6.80 2.90
C PHE A 90 0.22 6.47 3.43
N VAL A 91 0.86 7.45 4.09
CA VAL A 91 2.15 7.25 4.75
C VAL A 91 1.92 7.10 6.24
N THR A 92 2.53 6.09 6.85
CA THR A 92 2.52 5.90 8.31
C THR A 92 3.91 6.00 8.92
N ASP A 93 3.95 6.44 10.18
CA ASP A 93 5.17 6.47 11.00
C ASP A 93 5.46 5.12 11.66
N HIS A 94 4.58 4.13 11.49
CA HIS A 94 4.84 2.79 11.97
C HIS A 94 5.96 2.14 11.14
N PRO A 95 7.10 1.76 11.75
CA PRO A 95 8.22 1.21 11.03
C PRO A 95 7.87 -0.14 10.40
N GLY A 96 8.32 -0.36 9.17
CA GLY A 96 8.17 -1.62 8.45
C GLY A 96 6.74 -2.04 8.11
N LEU A 97 5.77 -1.12 8.21
CA LEU A 97 4.37 -1.39 7.86
C LEU A 97 4.09 -0.90 6.43
N ASP A 98 4.20 -1.84 5.48
CA ASP A 98 3.91 -1.62 4.07
C ASP A 98 2.81 -2.60 3.64
N LEU A 99 1.57 -2.11 3.50
CA LEU A 99 0.37 -2.91 3.23
C LEU A 99 -0.26 -2.53 1.88
N LEU A 100 -0.72 -3.55 1.15
CA LEU A 100 -1.53 -3.40 -0.04
C LEU A 100 -2.94 -3.94 0.20
N ALA A 101 -3.92 -3.04 0.13
CA ALA A 101 -5.33 -3.36 -0.08
C ALA A 101 -5.62 -3.84 -1.50
N LEU A 102 -6.37 -4.94 -1.64
CA LEU A 102 -6.81 -5.45 -2.95
C LEU A 102 -8.00 -4.68 -3.56
N ILE A 103 -8.78 -3.95 -2.75
CA ILE A 103 -10.10 -3.43 -3.16
C ILE A 103 -10.02 -2.02 -3.80
N GLY A 104 -8.87 -1.33 -3.70
CA GLY A 104 -8.71 0.03 -4.23
C GLY A 104 -8.44 0.12 -5.74
N TRP A 105 -8.30 -1.01 -6.45
CA TRP A 105 -7.91 -1.06 -7.87
C TRP A 105 -9.05 -1.52 -8.80
N THR A 106 -10.29 -1.53 -8.29
CA THR A 106 -11.48 -1.99 -9.01
C THR A 106 -12.61 -0.94 -8.96
N THR A 107 -12.38 0.25 -9.50
CA THR A 107 -13.48 1.16 -9.91
C THR A 107 -13.05 1.93 -11.15
#